data_AF-A0A9P0BT50-F1
#
_entry.id   AF-A0A9P0BT50-F1
#
_cell.length_a   1.000
_cell.length_b   1.000
_cell.length_c   1.000
_cell.angle_alpha   90.00
_cell.angle_beta   90.00
_cell.angle_gamma   90.00
#
_symmetry.space_group_name_H-M   'P 1'
#
loop_
_entity.id
_entity.type
_entity.pdbx_description
1 polymer ?
#
loop_
_entity_poly.entity_id
_entity_poly.type
_entity_poly.pdbx_seq_one_letter_code
_entity_poly.pdbx_strand_id
1 'polypeptide(L)'
;MAFKLKYLFKTESLCVGFLKYISFLGLLLGCYKNISQSKLVSRLLKLYCISLSLVSIIVYNNYAVITKEMVFHCCSSVEFVINIIIHIIYGDEPFLNFCGAIGTFDRIMGFKKTKLFANYVYFMAFITIFLRLGIHVSRFFISDRTYTLCIETFVALSTDLSQIKTFIIFAMMHTRILLLKRYIQFNTLPLSIIGTNDVADSIKNIRKGLYYYNNILDNMQHVDMRLQVTVNTSLMLWQLILN
;
A
#
# COMPACT_ATOMS: atom_id res chain seq x y z
N MET A 1 4.68 25.82 -11.36
CA MET A 1 4.99 24.46 -10.84
C MET A 1 4.85 24.33 -9.31
N ALA A 2 5.08 25.39 -8.51
CA ALA A 2 4.95 25.37 -7.04
C ALA A 2 3.49 25.42 -6.48
N PHE A 3 2.49 25.77 -7.30
CA PHE A 3 1.14 26.10 -6.80
C PHE A 3 0.24 24.90 -6.44
N LYS A 4 0.60 23.65 -6.77
CA LYS A 4 -0.18 22.45 -6.37
C LYS A 4 0.37 21.70 -5.15
N LEU A 5 1.61 21.95 -4.73
CA LEU A 5 2.16 21.39 -3.49
C LEU A 5 1.45 21.97 -2.26
N LYS A 6 1.05 23.24 -2.30
CA LYS A 6 0.30 23.88 -1.20
C LYS A 6 -1.09 23.26 -0.97
N TYR A 7 -1.69 22.67 -2.01
CA TYR A 7 -2.97 21.96 -1.92
C TYR A 7 -2.84 20.52 -1.42
N LEU A 8 -1.64 19.92 -1.49
CA LEU A 8 -1.38 18.59 -0.94
C LEU A 8 -1.46 18.56 0.60
N PHE A 9 -1.22 19.70 1.26
CA PHE A 9 -1.10 19.80 2.73
C PHE A 9 -2.25 20.57 3.42
N LYS A 10 -3.35 20.87 2.73
CA LYS A 10 -4.49 21.57 3.34
C LYS A 10 -5.29 20.59 4.22
N THR A 11 -5.23 20.76 5.55
CA THR A 11 -5.95 20.07 6.64
C THR A 11 -6.87 18.92 6.21
N GLU A 12 -6.28 17.75 6.00
CA GLU A 12 -6.98 16.48 5.86
C GLU A 12 -6.76 15.62 7.10
N SER A 13 -7.64 14.64 7.34
CA SER A 13 -7.46 13.67 8.43
C SER A 13 -6.07 13.02 8.35
N LEU A 14 -5.45 12.74 9.51
CA LEU A 14 -4.10 12.18 9.64
C LEU A 14 -3.83 10.99 8.71
N CYS A 15 -4.86 10.18 8.44
CA CYS A 15 -4.82 9.04 7.51
C CYS A 15 -4.49 9.46 6.07
N VAL A 16 -5.12 10.51 5.53
CA VAL A 16 -4.90 10.94 4.15
C VAL A 16 -3.54 11.62 4.01
N GLY A 17 -3.10 12.37 5.02
CA GLY A 17 -1.75 12.91 5.09
C GLY A 17 -0.69 11.81 5.04
N PHE A 18 -0.89 10.73 5.80
CA PHE A 18 -0.01 9.55 5.80
C PHE A 18 0.05 8.86 4.43
N LEU A 19 -1.10 8.63 3.78
CA LEU A 19 -1.15 8.04 2.44
C LEU A 19 -0.43 8.90 1.40
N LYS A 20 -0.62 10.23 1.47
CA LYS A 20 0.08 11.18 0.60
C LYS A 20 1.59 11.14 0.81
N TYR A 21 2.03 11.07 2.06
CA TYR A 21 3.44 10.96 2.42
C TYR A 21 4.06 9.67 1.87
N ILE A 22 3.41 8.51 2.06
CA ILE A 22 3.82 7.23 1.48
C ILE A 22 3.93 7.32 -0.04
N SER A 23 2.91 7.85 -0.72
CA SER A 23 2.95 8.00 -2.17
C SER A 23 4.06 8.95 -2.64
N PHE A 24 4.36 10.01 -1.89
CA PHE A 24 5.43 10.94 -2.23
C PHE A 24 6.82 10.31 -2.05
N LEU A 25 7.04 9.59 -0.94
CA LEU A 25 8.26 8.80 -0.75
C LEU A 25 8.43 7.78 -1.88
N GLY A 26 7.35 7.12 -2.31
CA GLY A 26 7.39 6.17 -3.42
C GLY A 26 7.89 6.81 -4.71
N LEU A 27 7.46 8.03 -5.02
CA LEU A 27 7.95 8.75 -6.19
C LEU A 27 9.46 9.01 -6.11
N LEU A 28 9.97 9.43 -4.95
CA LEU A 28 11.40 9.64 -4.74
C LEU A 28 12.20 8.34 -4.92
N LEU A 29 11.61 7.21 -4.51
CA LEU A 29 12.17 5.86 -4.66
C LEU A 29 11.97 5.26 -6.06
N GLY A 30 11.51 6.04 -7.03
CA GLY A 30 11.35 5.58 -8.42
C GLY A 30 10.05 4.84 -8.71
N CYS A 31 9.12 4.75 -7.77
CA CYS A 31 7.77 4.24 -8.03
C CYS A 31 6.94 5.31 -8.75
N TYR A 32 6.55 5.03 -10.00
CA TYR A 32 5.77 5.97 -10.80
C TYR A 32 4.43 6.35 -10.14
N LYS A 33 4.11 7.65 -10.18
CA LYS A 33 2.81 8.21 -9.79
C LYS A 33 2.34 9.21 -10.83
N ASN A 34 1.06 9.13 -11.19
CA ASN A 34 0.43 10.10 -12.06
C ASN A 34 0.09 11.38 -11.28
N ILE A 35 0.88 12.44 -11.46
CA ILE A 35 0.73 13.72 -10.74
C ILE A 35 0.07 14.79 -11.62
N SER A 36 0.16 14.65 -12.93
CA SER A 36 -0.27 15.65 -13.89
C SER A 36 -1.01 15.01 -15.06
N GLN A 37 -2.10 15.64 -15.49
CA GLN A 37 -2.83 15.25 -16.69
C GLN A 37 -2.03 15.51 -17.98
N SER A 38 -0.97 16.32 -17.91
CA SER A 38 -0.08 16.54 -19.06
C SER A 38 0.67 15.25 -19.42
N LYS A 39 0.42 14.76 -20.64
CA LYS A 39 1.09 13.57 -21.19
C LYS A 39 2.62 13.70 -21.17
N LEU A 40 3.15 14.91 -21.39
CA LEU A 40 4.59 15.15 -21.40
C LEU A 40 5.20 14.97 -20.00
N VAL A 41 4.58 15.57 -18.98
CA VAL A 41 5.04 15.44 -17.58
C VAL A 41 4.98 13.98 -17.13
N SER A 42 3.90 13.26 -17.47
CA SER A 42 3.76 11.83 -17.17
C SER A 42 4.87 11.00 -17.83
N ARG A 43 5.19 11.25 -19.12
CA ARG A 43 6.27 10.55 -19.82
C ARG A 43 7.64 10.83 -19.20
N LEU A 44 7.94 12.08 -18.84
CA LEU A 44 9.18 12.44 -18.16
C LEU A 44 9.31 11.75 -16.79
N LEU A 45 8.23 11.67 -16.02
CA LEU A 45 8.22 10.95 -14.74
C LEU A 45 8.44 9.44 -14.94
N LYS A 46 7.84 8.82 -15.96
CA LYS A 46 8.10 7.41 -16.29
C LYS A 46 9.57 7.19 -16.65
N LEU A 47 10.14 8.07 -17.46
CA LEU A 47 11.56 7.99 -17.86
C LEU A 47 12.50 8.18 -16.65
N TYR A 48 12.16 9.07 -15.73
CA TYR A 48 12.85 9.21 -14.44
C TYR A 48 12.81 7.90 -13.64
N CYS A 49 11.63 7.29 -13.47
CA CYS A 49 11.48 6.02 -12.75
C CYS A 49 12.30 4.89 -13.39
N ILE A 50 12.28 4.77 -14.72
CA ILE A 50 13.03 3.74 -15.47
C ILE A 50 14.54 3.98 -15.39
N SER A 51 15.01 5.22 -15.52
CA SER A 51 16.44 5.52 -15.43
C SER A 51 16.98 5.27 -14.02
N LEU A 52 16.25 5.68 -12.99
CA LEU A 52 16.62 5.43 -11.60
C LEU A 52 16.65 3.94 -11.27
N SER A 53 15.70 3.15 -11.78
CA SER A 53 15.70 1.71 -11.58
C SER A 53 16.86 1.02 -12.27
N LEU A 54 17.16 1.38 -13.53
CA LEU A 54 18.30 0.84 -14.27
C LEU A 54 19.62 1.11 -13.56
N VAL A 55 19.85 2.35 -13.10
CA VAL A 55 21.05 2.70 -12.33
C VAL A 55 21.14 1.88 -11.04
N SER A 56 20.02 1.74 -10.32
CA SER A 56 19.97 0.97 -9.07
C SER A 56 20.33 -0.51 -9.32
N ILE A 57 19.79 -1.13 -10.38
CA ILE A 57 20.06 -2.53 -10.73
C ILE A 57 21.51 -2.76 -11.12
N ILE A 58 22.08 -1.88 -11.96
CA ILE A 58 23.47 -2.00 -12.42
C ILE A 58 24.43 -1.97 -11.24
N VAL A 59 24.27 -1.00 -10.34
CA VAL A 59 25.15 -0.88 -9.18
C VAL A 59 24.93 -2.02 -8.18
N TYR A 60 23.69 -2.41 -7.96
CA TYR A 60 23.35 -3.47 -7.01
C TYR A 60 23.86 -4.85 -7.46
N ASN A 61 23.75 -5.18 -8.76
CA ASN A 61 24.28 -6.44 -9.29
C ASN A 61 25.81 -6.49 -9.26
N ASN A 62 26.48 -5.36 -9.53
CA ASN A 62 27.95 -5.29 -9.38
C ASN A 62 28.40 -5.55 -7.93
N TYR A 63 27.58 -5.17 -6.95
CA TYR A 63 27.87 -5.45 -5.53
C TYR A 63 27.63 -6.93 -5.17
N ALA A 64 26.56 -7.54 -5.68
CA ALA A 64 26.20 -8.93 -5.42
C ALA A 64 27.29 -9.93 -5.84
N VAL A 65 27.97 -9.66 -6.96
CA VAL A 65 29.11 -10.47 -7.44
C VAL A 65 30.26 -10.47 -6.42
N ILE A 66 30.39 -9.40 -5.62
CA ILE A 66 31.49 -9.23 -4.68
C ILE A 66 31.18 -9.83 -3.30
N THR A 67 29.93 -9.75 -2.84
CA THR A 67 29.53 -10.25 -1.51
C THR A 67 29.34 -11.76 -1.44
N LYS A 68 29.30 -12.45 -2.59
CA LYS A 68 28.98 -13.90 -2.70
C LYS A 68 27.56 -14.27 -2.22
N GLU A 69 26.74 -13.31 -1.81
CA GLU A 69 25.32 -13.47 -1.45
C GLU A 69 24.41 -13.33 -2.69
N MET A 70 24.82 -13.95 -3.80
CA MET A 70 24.23 -13.69 -5.12
C MET A 70 22.73 -14.02 -5.18
N VAL A 71 22.28 -15.08 -4.50
CA VAL A 71 20.88 -15.53 -4.53
C VAL A 71 19.94 -14.49 -3.89
N PHE A 72 20.27 -14.01 -2.69
CA PHE A 72 19.47 -13.03 -1.96
C PHE A 72 19.37 -11.70 -2.73
N HIS A 73 20.51 -11.24 -3.25
CA HIS A 73 20.56 -10.03 -4.06
C HIS A 73 19.77 -10.17 -5.38
N CYS A 74 19.94 -11.27 -6.12
CA CYS A 74 19.18 -11.51 -7.33
C CYS A 74 17.67 -11.52 -7.07
N CYS A 75 17.22 -12.19 -6.01
CA CYS A 75 15.80 -12.20 -5.63
C CYS A 75 15.28 -10.79 -5.33
N SER A 76 16.03 -10.00 -4.55
CA SER A 76 15.68 -8.62 -4.20
C SER A 76 15.61 -7.71 -5.43
N SER A 77 16.54 -7.86 -6.37
CA SER A 77 16.53 -7.14 -7.66
C SER A 77 15.29 -7.48 -8.49
N VAL A 78 14.92 -8.75 -8.57
CA VAL A 78 13.73 -9.20 -9.29
C VAL A 78 12.47 -8.62 -8.66
N GLU A 79 12.33 -8.68 -7.33
CA GLU A 79 11.20 -8.08 -6.62
C GLU A 79 11.09 -6.57 -6.89
N PHE A 80 12.22 -5.86 -6.85
CA PHE A 80 12.30 -4.44 -7.12
C PHE A 80 11.88 -4.09 -8.55
N VAL A 81 12.39 -4.83 -9.54
CA VAL A 81 12.03 -4.64 -10.96
C VAL A 81 10.54 -4.87 -11.18
N ILE A 82 9.99 -5.95 -10.64
CA ILE A 82 8.56 -6.26 -10.80
C ILE A 82 7.70 -5.17 -10.16
N ASN A 83 8.05 -4.71 -8.95
CA ASN A 83 7.36 -3.60 -8.28
C ASN A 83 7.36 -2.33 -9.15
N ILE A 84 8.48 -2.00 -9.79
CA ILE A 84 8.56 -0.82 -10.67
C ILE A 84 7.71 -1.00 -11.93
N ILE A 85 7.72 -2.18 -12.55
CA ILE A 85 6.88 -2.49 -13.71
C ILE A 85 5.40 -2.30 -13.36
N ILE A 86 4.95 -2.88 -12.24
CA ILE A 86 3.58 -2.69 -11.72
C ILE A 86 3.29 -1.21 -11.55
N HIS A 87 4.19 -0.46 -10.93
CA HIS A 87 4.03 0.98 -10.73
C HIS A 87 3.96 1.76 -12.04
N ILE A 88 4.72 1.41 -13.07
CA ILE A 88 4.68 2.09 -14.38
C ILE A 88 3.38 1.81 -15.13
N ILE A 89 2.84 0.59 -15.01
CA ILE A 89 1.60 0.16 -15.67
C ILE A 89 0.39 0.77 -14.96
N TYR A 90 0.25 0.53 -13.66
CA TYR A 90 -0.96 0.88 -12.90
C TYR A 90 -0.88 2.22 -12.18
N GLY A 91 0.33 2.70 -11.89
CA GLY A 91 0.52 3.87 -11.02
C GLY A 91 0.03 3.64 -9.59
N ASP A 92 -0.20 4.75 -8.89
CA ASP A 92 -0.74 4.77 -7.52
C ASP A 92 -2.26 5.03 -7.46
N GLU A 93 -2.91 5.22 -8.62
CA GLU A 93 -4.33 5.54 -8.72
C GLU A 93 -5.24 4.45 -8.13
N PRO A 94 -5.05 3.14 -8.42
CA PRO A 94 -5.91 2.10 -7.86
C PRO A 94 -5.92 2.09 -6.33
N PHE A 95 -4.76 2.31 -5.71
CA PHE A 95 -4.61 2.38 -4.26
C PHE A 95 -5.35 3.58 -3.66
N LEU A 96 -5.18 4.77 -4.24
CA LEU A 96 -5.84 5.98 -3.76
C LEU A 96 -7.36 5.92 -3.97
N ASN A 97 -7.81 5.39 -5.12
CA ASN A 97 -9.22 5.19 -5.42
C ASN A 97 -9.86 4.22 -4.43
N PHE A 98 -9.19 3.10 -4.13
CA PHE A 98 -9.63 2.16 -3.11
C PHE A 98 -9.81 2.81 -1.73
N CYS A 99 -8.80 3.57 -1.26
CA CYS A 99 -8.90 4.26 0.02
C CYS A 99 -10.05 5.30 0.04
N GLY A 100 -10.21 6.06 -1.04
CA GLY A 100 -11.28 7.06 -1.18
C GLY A 100 -12.67 6.43 -1.24
N ALA A 101 -12.81 5.30 -1.94
CA ALA A 101 -14.07 4.58 -2.08
C ALA A 101 -14.51 3.96 -0.75
N ILE A 102 -13.59 3.33 0.01
CA ILE A 102 -13.90 2.86 1.38
C ILE A 102 -14.38 4.01 2.26
N GLY A 103 -13.67 5.13 2.27
CA GLY A 103 -14.08 6.31 3.06
C GLY A 103 -15.46 6.85 2.66
N THR A 104 -15.83 6.72 1.37
CA THR A 104 -17.15 7.12 0.88
C THR A 104 -18.24 6.14 1.33
N PHE A 105 -18.00 4.83 1.21
CA PHE A 105 -18.94 3.82 1.66
C PHE A 105 -19.17 3.82 3.17
N ASP A 106 -18.13 4.09 3.95
CA ASP A 106 -18.26 4.27 5.40
C ASP A 106 -19.21 5.41 5.75
N ARG A 107 -19.11 6.53 5.02
CA ARG A 107 -20.01 7.68 5.22
C ARG A 107 -21.45 7.34 4.85
N ILE A 108 -21.67 6.63 3.75
CA ILE A 108 -23.01 6.18 3.31
C ILE A 108 -23.61 5.21 4.35
N MET A 109 -22.78 4.34 4.92
CA MET A 109 -23.23 3.38 5.93
C MET A 109 -23.56 4.06 7.26
N GLY A 110 -22.94 5.21 7.55
CA GLY A 110 -23.12 5.98 8.78
C GLY A 110 -21.94 5.85 9.76
N PHE A 111 -20.85 5.20 9.35
CA PHE A 111 -19.63 5.02 10.14
C PHE A 111 -18.75 6.29 10.17
N LYS A 112 -19.33 7.45 10.50
CA LYS A 112 -18.68 8.77 10.33
C LYS A 112 -17.40 8.98 11.16
N LYS A 113 -17.21 8.23 12.26
CA LYS A 113 -16.07 8.35 13.18
C LYS A 113 -15.08 7.19 13.08
N THR A 114 -15.27 6.24 12.15
CA THR A 114 -14.33 5.13 12.01
C THR A 114 -13.07 5.61 11.32
N LYS A 115 -11.91 5.33 11.93
CA LYS A 115 -10.62 5.56 11.29
C LYS A 115 -10.51 4.67 10.04
N LEU A 116 -9.86 5.16 8.99
CA LEU A 116 -9.61 4.40 7.75
C LEU A 116 -8.90 3.08 8.05
N PHE A 117 -7.89 3.14 8.91
CA PHE A 117 -7.17 1.98 9.43
C PHE A 117 -6.87 2.16 10.92
N ALA A 118 -6.61 1.06 11.61
CA ALA A 118 -6.39 1.03 13.05
C ALA A 118 -5.01 1.61 13.43
N ASN A 119 -4.89 2.05 14.69
CA ASN A 119 -3.66 2.67 15.20
C ASN A 119 -2.43 1.74 15.10
N TYR A 120 -2.64 0.41 15.22
CA TYR A 120 -1.55 -0.56 15.11
C TYR A 120 -0.87 -0.52 13.74
N VAL A 121 -1.55 -0.07 12.68
CA VAL A 121 -0.95 0.02 11.34
C VAL A 121 0.14 1.08 11.30
N TYR A 122 -0.07 2.23 11.96
CA TYR A 122 0.96 3.26 12.12
C TYR A 122 2.13 2.74 12.94
N PHE A 123 1.84 2.00 14.01
CA PHE A 123 2.85 1.41 14.87
C PHE A 123 3.71 0.38 14.12
N MET A 124 3.09 -0.51 13.34
CA MET A 124 3.79 -1.49 12.51
C MET A 124 4.64 -0.79 11.44
N ALA A 125 4.10 0.19 10.72
CA ALA A 125 4.86 0.95 9.74
C ALA A 125 6.06 1.69 10.38
N PHE A 126 5.86 2.26 11.57
CA PHE A 126 6.92 2.92 12.33
C PHE A 126 8.01 1.93 12.75
N ILE A 127 7.64 0.77 13.31
CA ILE A 127 8.60 -0.27 13.69
C ILE A 127 9.39 -0.76 12.48
N THR A 128 8.73 -1.04 11.35
CA THR A 128 9.41 -1.50 10.14
C THR A 128 10.46 -0.49 9.69
N ILE A 129 10.10 0.79 9.62
CA ILE A 129 11.03 1.87 9.24
C ILE A 129 12.17 1.98 10.27
N PHE A 130 11.85 1.94 11.56
CA PHE A 130 12.84 2.07 12.62
C PHE A 130 13.86 0.92 12.64
N LEU A 131 13.39 -0.33 12.53
CA LEU A 131 14.25 -1.51 12.46
C LEU A 131 15.16 -1.45 11.22
N ARG A 132 14.61 -1.07 10.06
CA ARG A 132 15.38 -0.92 8.83
C ARG A 132 16.45 0.16 8.97
N LEU A 133 16.09 1.33 9.49
CA LEU A 133 17.06 2.39 9.78
C LEU A 133 18.17 1.90 10.71
N GLY A 134 17.84 1.16 11.77
CA GLY A 134 18.83 0.55 12.67
C GLY A 134 19.80 -0.39 11.95
N ILE A 135 19.29 -1.27 11.07
CA ILE A 135 20.10 -2.18 10.24
C ILE A 135 21.00 -1.40 9.27
N HIS A 136 20.48 -0.34 8.65
CA HIS A 136 21.27 0.45 7.71
C HIS A 136 22.36 1.26 8.40
N VAL A 137 22.05 1.86 9.55
CA VAL A 137 23.04 2.60 10.36
C VAL A 137 24.14 1.66 10.85
N SER A 138 23.79 0.46 11.33
CA SER A 138 24.80 -0.51 11.78
C SER A 138 25.72 -0.95 10.63
N ARG A 139 25.17 -1.25 9.45
CA ARG A 139 25.96 -1.62 8.27
C ARG A 139 26.81 -0.46 7.75
N PHE A 140 26.33 0.79 7.86
CA PHE A 140 27.08 1.98 7.47
C PHE A 140 28.37 2.13 8.28
N PHE A 141 28.34 1.83 9.59
CA PHE A 141 29.54 1.89 10.43
C PHE A 141 30.53 0.73 10.21
N ILE A 142 30.09 -0.36 9.59
CA ILE A 142 30.90 -1.59 9.42
C ILE A 142 31.55 -1.65 8.02
N SER A 143 30.97 -0.97 7.02
CA SER A 143 31.38 -1.12 5.63
C SER A 143 32.11 0.11 5.09
N ASP A 144 33.26 -0.11 4.46
CA ASP A 144 34.00 0.93 3.74
C ASP A 144 33.32 1.36 2.42
N ARG A 145 32.25 0.66 2.00
CA ARG A 145 31.57 0.88 0.71
C ARG A 145 30.23 1.57 0.89
N THR A 146 30.29 2.83 1.29
CA THR A 146 29.12 3.67 1.58
C THR A 146 28.15 3.80 0.40
N TYR A 147 28.66 3.97 -0.84
CA TYR A 147 27.82 4.15 -2.04
C TYR A 147 26.93 2.94 -2.37
N THR A 148 27.48 1.72 -2.29
CA THR A 148 26.72 0.49 -2.58
C THR A 148 25.69 0.23 -1.51
N LEU A 149 26.01 0.51 -0.24
CA LEU A 149 25.05 0.44 0.85
C LEU A 149 23.90 1.43 0.67
N CYS A 150 24.16 2.65 0.18
CA CYS A 150 23.09 3.60 -0.10
C CYS A 150 22.11 3.06 -1.15
N ILE A 151 22.60 2.38 -2.18
CA ILE A 151 21.76 1.82 -3.25
C ILE A 151 20.99 0.58 -2.78
N GLU A 152 21.63 -0.29 -2.00
CA GLU A 152 20.92 -1.39 -1.33
C GLU A 152 19.81 -0.86 -0.43
N THR A 153 20.07 0.20 0.34
CA THR A 153 19.08 0.87 1.18
C THR A 153 17.94 1.45 0.34
N PHE A 154 18.26 2.05 -0.80
CA PHE A 154 17.26 2.57 -1.74
C PHE A 154 16.33 1.47 -2.26
N VAL A 155 16.90 0.35 -2.72
CA VAL A 155 16.14 -0.82 -3.20
C VAL A 155 15.25 -1.39 -2.09
N ALA A 156 15.81 -1.61 -0.90
CA ALA A 156 15.08 -2.14 0.25
C ALA A 156 13.94 -1.21 0.71
N LEU A 157 14.18 0.11 0.78
CA LEU A 157 13.13 1.07 1.13
C LEU A 157 12.01 1.09 0.08
N SER A 158 12.33 0.95 -1.20
CA SER A 158 11.33 0.89 -2.27
C SER A 158 10.42 -0.34 -2.15
N THR A 159 11.00 -1.52 -1.89
CA THR A 159 10.22 -2.75 -1.72
C THR A 159 9.39 -2.72 -0.44
N ASP A 160 9.98 -2.29 0.69
CA ASP A 160 9.28 -2.14 1.97
C ASP A 160 8.08 -1.19 1.85
N LEU A 161 8.21 -0.07 1.13
CA LEU A 161 7.11 0.85 0.91
C LEU A 161 5.96 0.21 0.12
N SER A 162 6.27 -0.64 -0.87
CA SER A 162 5.26 -1.41 -1.61
C SER A 162 4.53 -2.38 -0.68
N GLN A 163 5.27 -3.10 0.18
CA GLN A 163 4.71 -4.02 1.17
C GLN A 163 3.85 -3.29 2.21
N ILE A 164 4.26 -2.11 2.68
CA ILE A 164 3.47 -1.28 3.59
C ILE A 164 2.13 -0.89 2.94
N LYS A 165 2.10 -0.54 1.65
CA LYS A 165 0.84 -0.25 0.94
C LYS A 165 -0.07 -1.49 0.90
N THR A 166 0.49 -2.65 0.58
CA THR A 166 -0.22 -3.94 0.61
C THR A 166 -0.81 -4.22 1.99
N PHE A 167 -0.01 -4.06 3.04
CA PHE A 167 -0.44 -4.23 4.43
C PHE A 167 -1.57 -3.26 4.82
N ILE A 168 -1.48 -1.98 4.41
CA ILE A 168 -2.54 -1.00 4.64
C ILE A 168 -3.85 -1.46 4.00
N ILE A 169 -3.82 -1.96 2.76
CA ILE A 169 -5.03 -2.47 2.08
C ILE A 169 -5.66 -3.61 2.89
N PHE A 170 -4.88 -4.61 3.27
CA PHE A 170 -5.37 -5.74 4.08
C PHE A 170 -5.89 -5.29 5.44
N ALA A 171 -5.21 -4.37 6.12
CA ALA A 171 -5.65 -3.85 7.42
C ALA A 171 -6.96 -3.05 7.32
N MET A 172 -7.14 -2.28 6.24
CA MET A 172 -8.40 -1.59 5.95
C MET A 172 -9.54 -2.60 5.75
N MET A 173 -9.33 -3.59 4.88
CA MET A 173 -10.30 -4.66 4.63
C MET A 173 -10.69 -5.40 5.91
N HIS A 174 -9.71 -5.85 6.68
CA HIS A 174 -9.91 -6.54 7.94
C HIS A 174 -10.76 -5.70 8.91
N THR A 175 -10.43 -4.41 9.05
CA THR A 175 -11.19 -3.49 9.92
C THR A 175 -12.64 -3.34 9.46
N ARG A 176 -12.90 -3.25 8.15
CA ARG A 176 -14.25 -3.09 7.60
C ARG A 176 -15.09 -4.36 7.71
N ILE A 177 -14.49 -5.52 7.49
CA ILE A 177 -15.17 -6.82 7.70
C ILE A 177 -15.57 -6.97 9.18
N LEU A 178 -14.70 -6.61 10.12
CA LEU A 178 -15.04 -6.64 11.55
C LEU A 178 -16.17 -5.67 11.91
N LEU A 179 -16.16 -4.45 11.35
CA LEU A 179 -17.24 -3.48 11.57
C LEU A 179 -18.57 -3.98 11.00
N LEU A 180 -18.54 -4.53 9.79
CA LEU A 180 -19.72 -5.11 9.15
C LEU A 180 -20.26 -6.30 9.96
N LYS A 181 -19.38 -7.19 10.43
CA LYS A 181 -19.77 -8.32 11.29
C LYS A 181 -20.51 -7.83 12.53
N ARG A 182 -19.96 -6.83 13.23
CA ARG A 182 -20.62 -6.21 14.39
C ARG A 182 -21.97 -5.61 14.00
N TYR A 183 -22.02 -4.85 12.91
CA TYR A 183 -23.26 -4.24 12.43
C TYR A 183 -24.36 -5.27 12.14
N ILE A 184 -24.03 -6.39 11.50
CA ILE A 184 -24.99 -7.47 11.22
C ILE A 184 -25.43 -8.15 12.53
N GLN A 185 -24.50 -8.40 13.45
CA GLN A 185 -24.80 -8.99 14.76
C GLN A 185 -25.75 -8.13 15.61
N PHE A 186 -25.68 -6.79 15.51
CA PHE A 186 -26.62 -5.91 16.22
C PHE A 186 -28.00 -5.82 15.56
N ASN A 187 -28.14 -6.22 14.30
CA ASN A 187 -29.40 -6.20 13.55
C ASN A 187 -30.05 -7.59 13.45
N THR A 188 -29.89 -8.44 14.47
CA THR A 188 -30.50 -9.76 14.51
C THR A 188 -32.01 -9.67 14.48
N LEU A 189 -32.65 -10.41 13.56
CA LEU A 189 -34.09 -10.50 13.44
C LEU A 189 -34.67 -11.12 14.73
N PRO A 190 -35.56 -10.42 15.46
CA PRO A 190 -36.28 -11.06 16.55
C PRO A 190 -37.18 -12.15 15.97
N LEU A 191 -37.07 -13.38 16.49
CA LEU A 191 -37.95 -14.51 16.14
C LEU A 191 -39.42 -14.28 16.53
N SER A 192 -39.69 -13.20 17.28
CA SER A 192 -41.01 -12.78 17.72
C SER A 192 -41.71 -11.95 16.63
N ILE A 193 -42.76 -12.52 16.04
CA ILE A 193 -43.57 -11.97 14.92
C ILE A 193 -44.48 -10.80 15.37
N ILE A 194 -44.38 -10.33 16.61
CA ILE A 194 -45.37 -9.41 17.21
C ILE A 194 -45.17 -7.94 16.73
N GLY A 195 -44.03 -7.61 16.10
CA GLY A 195 -43.74 -6.28 15.55
C GLY A 195 -43.38 -6.29 14.06
N THR A 196 -44.37 -6.19 13.17
CA THR A 196 -44.15 -6.20 11.71
C THR A 196 -43.22 -5.07 11.21
N ASN A 197 -43.24 -3.91 11.87
CA ASN A 197 -42.39 -2.77 11.52
C ASN A 197 -40.91 -3.00 11.91
N ASP A 198 -40.64 -3.58 13.09
CA ASP A 198 -39.28 -3.85 13.57
C ASP A 198 -38.59 -4.92 12.71
N VAL A 199 -39.36 -5.90 12.22
CA VAL A 199 -38.87 -6.91 11.27
C VAL A 199 -38.51 -6.26 9.94
N ALA A 200 -39.35 -5.36 9.41
CA ALA A 200 -39.10 -4.67 8.15
C ALA A 200 -37.84 -3.78 8.22
N ASP A 201 -37.64 -3.04 9.32
CA ASP A 201 -36.44 -2.22 9.53
C ASP A 201 -35.18 -3.07 9.70
N SER A 202 -35.27 -4.21 10.39
CA SER A 202 -34.17 -5.18 10.51
C SER A 202 -33.77 -5.74 9.14
N ILE A 203 -34.74 -6.15 8.31
CA ILE A 203 -34.48 -6.63 6.93
C ILE A 203 -33.80 -5.53 6.10
N LYS A 204 -34.29 -4.28 6.20
CA LYS A 204 -33.70 -3.13 5.50
C LYS A 204 -32.25 -2.89 5.93
N ASN A 205 -31.96 -2.99 7.22
CA ASN A 205 -30.61 -2.84 7.77
C ASN A 205 -29.68 -3.96 7.30
N ILE A 206 -30.14 -5.21 7.30
CA ILE A 206 -29.39 -6.37 6.77
C ILE A 206 -29.07 -6.15 5.29
N ARG A 207 -30.06 -5.76 4.47
CA ARG A 207 -29.86 -5.46 3.04
C ARG A 207 -28.81 -4.36 2.83
N LYS A 208 -28.85 -3.30 3.65
CA LYS A 208 -27.84 -2.23 3.63
C LYS A 208 -26.43 -2.77 3.94
N GLY A 209 -26.31 -3.66 4.93
CA GLY A 209 -25.06 -4.32 5.28
C GLY A 209 -24.51 -5.21 4.15
N LEU A 210 -25.37 -6.01 3.52
CA LEU A 210 -25.00 -6.85 2.37
C LEU A 210 -24.56 -6.02 1.16
N TYR A 211 -25.25 -4.91 0.88
CA TYR A 211 -24.86 -3.99 -0.18
C TYR A 211 -23.49 -3.35 0.09
N TYR A 212 -23.25 -2.94 1.34
CA TYR A 212 -21.93 -2.42 1.76
C TYR A 212 -20.82 -3.47 1.62
N TYR A 213 -21.10 -4.73 1.96
CA TYR A 213 -20.16 -5.84 1.73
C TYR A 213 -19.81 -6.03 0.26
N ASN A 214 -20.83 -6.07 -0.61
CA ASN A 214 -20.62 -6.21 -2.04
C ASN A 214 -19.72 -5.09 -2.60
N ASN A 215 -20.01 -3.85 -2.21
CA ASN A 215 -19.21 -2.69 -2.60
C ASN A 215 -17.75 -2.75 -2.11
N ILE A 216 -17.50 -3.33 -0.94
CA ILE A 216 -16.14 -3.57 -0.45
C ILE A 216 -15.41 -4.59 -1.33
N LEU A 217 -16.08 -5.68 -1.70
CA LEU A 217 -15.49 -6.72 -2.55
C LEU A 217 -15.21 -6.20 -3.96
N ASP A 218 -16.16 -5.49 -4.56
CA ASP A 218 -16.02 -4.89 -5.90
C ASP A 218 -14.83 -3.92 -5.94
N ASN A 219 -14.66 -3.10 -4.90
CA ASN A 219 -13.49 -2.24 -4.78
C ASN A 219 -12.18 -3.01 -4.63
N MET A 220 -12.20 -4.16 -3.95
CA MET A 220 -11.00 -4.97 -3.80
C MET A 220 -10.55 -5.52 -5.15
N GLN A 221 -11.46 -5.85 -6.06
CA GLN A 221 -11.12 -6.29 -7.42
C GLN A 221 -10.27 -5.26 -8.18
N HIS A 222 -10.49 -3.95 -7.94
CA HIS A 222 -9.67 -2.90 -8.57
C HIS A 222 -8.20 -2.88 -8.11
N VAL A 223 -7.90 -3.44 -6.94
CA VAL A 223 -6.53 -3.54 -6.41
C VAL A 223 -6.00 -4.97 -6.45
N ASP A 224 -6.88 -5.94 -6.71
CA ASP A 224 -6.62 -7.37 -6.65
C ASP A 224 -5.45 -7.79 -7.54
N MET A 225 -5.43 -7.39 -8.81
CA MET A 225 -4.33 -7.74 -9.71
C MET A 225 -2.97 -7.24 -9.19
N ARG A 226 -2.91 -6.02 -8.62
CA ARG A 226 -1.69 -5.49 -8.03
C ARG A 226 -1.28 -6.26 -6.77
N LEU A 227 -2.26 -6.58 -5.91
CA LEU A 227 -2.04 -7.35 -4.70
C LEU A 227 -1.54 -8.77 -5.00
N GLN A 228 -2.20 -9.46 -5.92
CA GLN A 228 -1.85 -10.82 -6.33
C GLN A 228 -0.43 -10.87 -6.87
N VAL A 229 -0.06 -9.96 -7.78
CA VAL A 229 1.31 -9.95 -8.31
C VAL A 229 2.30 -9.70 -7.16
N THR A 230 2.09 -8.65 -6.36
CA THR A 230 3.03 -8.27 -5.28
C THR A 230 3.21 -9.42 -4.28
N VAL A 231 2.12 -9.96 -3.73
CA VAL A 231 2.16 -11.03 -2.72
C VAL A 231 2.73 -12.32 -3.29
N ASN A 232 2.32 -12.74 -4.49
CA ASN A 232 2.83 -13.97 -5.09
C ASN A 232 4.31 -13.87 -5.40
N THR A 233 4.78 -12.72 -5.92
CA THR A 233 6.22 -12.55 -6.17
C THR A 233 7.03 -12.59 -4.89
N SER A 234 6.61 -11.89 -3.84
CA SER A 234 7.34 -11.91 -2.57
C SER A 234 7.36 -13.30 -1.95
N LEU A 235 6.24 -14.05 -2.02
CA LEU A 235 6.15 -15.40 -1.48
C LEU A 235 7.02 -16.39 -2.26
N MET A 236 6.98 -16.36 -3.59
CA MET A 236 7.83 -17.21 -4.43
C MET A 236 9.32 -16.92 -4.21
N LEU A 237 9.70 -15.64 -4.15
CA LEU A 237 11.10 -15.26 -3.93
C LEU A 237 11.58 -15.63 -2.54
N TRP A 238 10.75 -15.51 -1.51
CA TRP A 238 11.08 -15.99 -0.16
C TRP A 238 11.27 -17.51 -0.10
N GLN A 239 10.43 -18.28 -0.80
CA GLN A 239 10.59 -19.74 -0.88
C GLN A 239 11.91 -20.13 -1.57
N LEU A 240 12.34 -19.37 -2.57
CA LEU A 240 13.62 -19.58 -3.24
C LEU A 240 14.84 -19.23 -2.37
N ILE A 241 14.69 -18.32 -1.40
CA ILE A 241 15.76 -17.97 -0.45
C ILE A 241 15.91 -19.02 0.65
N LEU A 242 14.81 -19.68 1.03
CA LEU A 242 14.78 -20.65 2.14
C LEU A 242 15.21 -22.07 1.72
N ASN A 243 15.16 -22.40 0.44
CA ASN A 243 15.56 -23.69 -0.14
C ASN A 243 16.98 -23.66 -0.68
#